data_AF-A0A5K0WG88-F1
#
_entry.id   AF-A0A5K0WG88-F1
#
_cell.length_a   1.000
_cell.length_b   1.000
_cell.length_c   1.000
_cell.angle_alpha   90.00
_cell.angle_beta   90.00
_cell.angle_gamma   90.00
#
_symmetry.space_group_name_H-M   'P 1'
#
loop_
_entity.id
_entity.type
_entity.pdbx_description
1 polymer ?
#
loop_
_entity_poly.entity_id
_entity_poly.type
_entity_poly.pdbx_seq_one_letter_code
_entity_poly.pdbx_strand_id
1 'polypeptide(L)'
;DEDHLGDMDFKVSGTEEGITALQMDMKIEGITHEIIHFALKKAKSARLHILNVMKKALSKPRNEISEFAPRIHTIKINPEKIKDVIGKGGSVIRMLTEETGTIIEIEDDGTVKISATIGEKAKNAIRRIEEITAEIEVGRIYSGK
;
A
#
# COMPACT_ATOMS: atom_id res chain seq x y z
N ASP A 1 -23.92 -24.47 -11.96
CA ASP A 1 -25.31 -24.96 -11.96
C ASP A 1 -26.16 -24.39 -10.83
N GLU A 2 -25.64 -24.14 -9.63
CA GLU A 2 -26.45 -23.57 -8.53
C GLU A 2 -26.84 -22.09 -8.71
N ASP A 3 -25.96 -21.21 -9.24
CA ASP A 3 -26.28 -19.78 -9.43
C ASP A 3 -27.35 -19.53 -10.50
N HIS A 4 -27.35 -20.30 -11.60
CA HIS A 4 -28.37 -20.18 -12.64
C HIS A 4 -29.76 -20.64 -12.18
N LEU A 5 -29.82 -21.48 -11.15
CA LEU A 5 -31.05 -22.08 -10.64
C LEU A 5 -31.52 -21.48 -9.30
N GLY A 6 -30.74 -20.58 -8.71
CA GLY A 6 -31.02 -19.98 -7.41
C GLY A 6 -31.85 -18.70 -7.53
N ASP A 7 -32.85 -18.56 -6.65
CA ASP A 7 -33.75 -17.40 -6.54
C ASP A 7 -33.07 -16.13 -5.96
N MET A 8 -31.88 -16.30 -5.39
CA MET A 8 -31.05 -15.25 -4.81
C MET A 8 -29.58 -15.65 -4.91
N ASP A 9 -28.75 -14.75 -5.43
CA ASP A 9 -27.29 -14.83 -5.26
C ASP A 9 -26.85 -13.82 -4.21
N PHE A 10 -25.94 -14.21 -3.34
CA PHE A 10 -25.32 -13.24 -2.43
C PHE A 10 -23.88 -13.62 -2.10
N LYS A 11 -23.06 -12.59 -1.96
CA LYS A 11 -21.65 -12.71 -1.60
C LYS A 11 -21.41 -11.98 -0.29
N VAL A 12 -20.76 -12.66 0.65
CA VAL A 12 -20.42 -12.09 1.97
C VAL A 12 -18.93 -12.22 2.21
N SER A 13 -18.28 -11.08 2.43
CA SER A 13 -16.87 -11.00 2.78
C SER A 13 -16.70 -10.39 4.17
N GLY A 14 -15.65 -10.77 4.87
CA GLY A 14 -15.44 -10.29 6.24
C GLY A 14 -14.30 -10.95 6.98
N THR A 15 -14.07 -10.45 8.18
CA THR A 15 -13.15 -11.01 9.16
C THR A 15 -13.88 -11.96 10.11
N GLU A 16 -13.18 -12.43 11.14
CA GLU A 16 -13.79 -13.18 12.24
C GLU A 16 -14.71 -12.29 13.10
N GLU A 17 -14.42 -11.00 13.14
CA GLU A 17 -15.14 -10.02 13.95
C GLU A 17 -16.39 -9.49 13.26
N GLY A 18 -16.40 -9.43 11.93
CA GLY A 18 -17.50 -8.78 11.21
C GLY A 18 -17.53 -9.00 9.72
N ILE A 19 -18.59 -8.49 9.09
CA ILE A 19 -18.74 -8.42 7.64
C ILE A 19 -18.07 -7.12 7.17
N THR A 20 -17.23 -7.20 6.15
CA THR A 20 -16.62 -6.02 5.50
C THR A 20 -17.33 -5.63 4.21
N ALA A 21 -17.95 -6.60 3.53
CA ALA A 21 -18.77 -6.35 2.35
C ALA A 21 -19.90 -7.38 2.22
N LEU A 22 -21.04 -6.93 1.74
CA LEU A 22 -22.21 -7.75 1.43
C LEU A 22 -22.75 -7.30 0.07
N GLN A 23 -22.81 -8.23 -0.88
CA GLN A 23 -23.49 -8.05 -2.16
C GLN A 23 -24.69 -8.99 -2.20
N MET A 24 -25.86 -8.50 -2.56
CA MET A 24 -27.07 -9.31 -2.75
C MET A 24 -27.68 -8.99 -4.10
N ASP A 25 -27.98 -10.04 -4.86
CA ASP A 25 -28.69 -9.98 -6.14
C ASP A 25 -29.96 -10.84 -6.04
N MET A 26 -31.10 -10.16 -6.00
CA MET A 26 -32.42 -10.78 -5.82
C MET A 26 -33.08 -10.99 -7.18
N LYS A 27 -33.40 -12.24 -7.52
CA LYS A 27 -34.00 -12.61 -8.80
C LYS A 27 -35.52 -12.72 -8.74
N ILE A 28 -36.08 -12.87 -7.53
CA ILE A 28 -37.54 -12.95 -7.29
C ILE A 28 -37.97 -12.02 -6.14
N GLU A 29 -39.26 -11.71 -6.11
CA GLU A 29 -39.92 -11.10 -4.97
C GLU A 29 -40.27 -12.15 -3.90
N GLY A 30 -40.40 -11.75 -2.63
CA GLY A 30 -40.86 -12.63 -1.54
C GLY A 30 -39.77 -13.21 -0.62
N ILE A 31 -38.52 -12.77 -0.75
CA ILE A 31 -37.47 -13.13 0.21
C ILE A 31 -37.69 -12.39 1.52
N THR A 32 -38.03 -13.12 2.57
CA THR A 32 -38.29 -12.54 3.89
C THR A 32 -36.99 -12.23 4.64
N HIS A 33 -37.07 -11.31 5.60
CA HIS A 33 -35.94 -11.00 6.47
C HIS A 33 -35.42 -12.24 7.24
N GLU A 34 -36.29 -13.19 7.55
CA GLU A 34 -35.93 -14.46 8.21
C GLU A 34 -35.04 -15.33 7.32
N ILE A 35 -35.35 -15.41 6.02
CA ILE A 35 -34.54 -16.15 5.05
C ILE A 35 -33.16 -15.52 4.93
N ILE A 36 -33.09 -14.19 4.85
CA ILE A 36 -31.82 -13.45 4.79
C ILE A 36 -31.00 -13.68 6.06
N HIS A 37 -31.64 -13.63 7.25
CA HIS A 37 -30.97 -13.90 8.52
C HIS A 37 -30.38 -15.31 8.58
N PHE A 38 -31.15 -16.32 8.15
CA PHE A 38 -30.69 -17.69 8.07
C PHE A 38 -29.53 -17.85 7.09
N ALA A 39 -29.62 -17.25 5.90
CA ALA A 39 -28.58 -17.26 4.89
C ALA A 39 -27.28 -16.64 5.40
N LEU A 40 -27.35 -15.48 6.07
CA LEU A 40 -26.19 -14.81 6.68
C LEU A 40 -25.58 -15.63 7.82
N LYS A 41 -26.38 -16.35 8.60
CA LYS A 41 -25.88 -17.25 9.65
C LYS A 41 -25.10 -18.42 9.04
N LYS A 42 -25.62 -19.02 7.96
CA LYS A 42 -24.92 -20.08 7.21
C LYS A 42 -23.64 -19.54 6.57
N ALA A 43 -23.70 -18.36 5.97
CA ALA A 43 -22.54 -17.69 5.38
C ALA A 43 -21.46 -17.35 6.42
N LYS A 44 -21.83 -16.95 7.64
CA LYS A 44 -20.88 -16.73 8.74
C LYS A 44 -20.10 -18.00 9.06
N SER A 45 -20.79 -19.13 9.24
CA SER A 45 -20.13 -20.42 9.53
C SER A 45 -19.19 -20.84 8.39
N ALA A 46 -19.63 -20.71 7.14
CA ALA A 46 -18.79 -21.00 5.97
C ALA A 46 -17.57 -20.06 5.88
N ARG A 47 -17.77 -18.76 6.11
CA ARG A 47 -16.69 -17.76 6.10
C ARG A 47 -15.63 -18.08 7.15
N LEU A 48 -16.03 -18.38 8.39
CA LEU A 48 -15.10 -18.74 9.46
C LEU A 48 -14.34 -20.04 9.14
N HIS A 49 -15.01 -21.01 8.51
CA HIS A 49 -14.35 -22.22 8.04
C HIS A 49 -13.27 -21.91 7.00
N ILE A 50 -13.60 -21.13 5.96
CA ILE A 50 -12.64 -20.73 4.92
C ILE A 50 -11.47 -19.95 5.52
N LEU A 51 -11.74 -18.98 6.40
CA LEU A 51 -10.69 -18.21 7.10
C LEU A 51 -9.76 -19.12 7.91
N ASN A 52 -10.30 -20.12 8.61
CA ASN A 52 -9.49 -21.08 9.35
C ASN A 52 -8.59 -21.92 8.45
N VAL A 53 -9.07 -22.29 7.25
CA VAL A 53 -8.24 -22.99 6.26
C VAL A 53 -7.16 -22.06 5.71
N MET A 54 -7.49 -20.81 5.37
CA MET A 54 -6.52 -19.80 4.92
C MET A 54 -5.41 -19.54 5.95
N LYS A 55 -5.78 -19.44 7.23
CA LYS A 55 -4.83 -19.25 8.35
C LYS A 55 -3.80 -20.37 8.48
N LYS A 56 -4.10 -21.59 8.03
CA LYS A 56 -3.12 -22.69 8.01
C LYS A 56 -1.97 -22.43 7.04
N ALA A 57 -2.21 -21.65 5.98
CA ALA A 57 -1.18 -21.26 5.02
C ALA A 57 -0.47 -19.97 5.44
N LEU A 58 -1.20 -18.95 5.90
CA LEU A 58 -0.65 -17.67 6.34
C LEU A 58 -1.54 -17.03 7.39
N SER A 59 -1.10 -17.03 8.65
CA SER A 59 -1.89 -16.51 9.78
C SER A 59 -1.66 -15.03 10.07
N LYS A 60 -0.52 -14.48 9.63
CA LYS A 60 -0.12 -13.07 9.82
C LYS A 60 0.58 -12.55 8.57
N PRO A 61 0.55 -11.23 8.32
CA PRO A 61 1.39 -10.63 7.28
C PRO A 61 2.86 -11.02 7.44
N ARG A 62 3.58 -11.15 6.32
CA ARG A 62 5.03 -11.38 6.37
C ARG A 62 5.72 -10.14 6.95
N ASN A 63 6.76 -10.35 7.75
CA ASN A 63 7.54 -9.25 8.33
C ASN A 63 8.23 -8.41 7.25
N GLU A 64 8.55 -9.03 6.12
CA GLU A 64 9.25 -8.39 5.02
C GLU A 64 8.50 -8.57 3.71
N ILE A 65 8.61 -7.53 2.88
CA ILE A 65 8.13 -7.51 1.50
C ILE A 65 9.13 -8.28 0.62
N SER A 66 8.64 -8.93 -0.44
CA SER A 66 9.48 -9.61 -1.45
C SER A 66 10.64 -8.72 -1.91
N GLU A 67 11.81 -9.32 -2.13
CA GLU A 67 13.00 -8.62 -2.67
C GLU A 67 12.76 -8.07 -4.08
N PHE A 68 11.83 -8.66 -4.83
CA PHE A 68 11.46 -8.22 -6.17
C PHE A 68 10.31 -7.22 -6.19
N ALA A 69 9.63 -7.03 -5.04
CA ALA A 69 8.55 -6.06 -4.96
C ALA A 69 9.13 -4.66 -4.74
N PRO A 70 8.61 -3.63 -5.44
CA PRO A 70 9.00 -2.25 -5.20
C PRO A 70 8.81 -1.90 -3.72
N ARG A 71 9.89 -1.42 -3.10
CA ARG A 71 9.86 -0.89 -1.73
C ARG A 71 9.72 0.63 -1.80
N ILE A 72 8.82 1.16 -0.98
CA ILE A 72 8.63 2.59 -0.81
C ILE A 72 9.39 2.99 0.44
N HIS A 73 10.38 3.86 0.28
CA HIS A 73 11.12 4.48 1.35
C HIS A 73 10.59 5.90 1.56
N THR A 74 10.28 6.24 2.80
CA THR A 74 9.80 7.58 3.15
C THR A 74 10.84 8.28 3.98
N ILE A 75 11.28 9.46 3.53
CA ILE A 75 12.15 10.37 4.28
C ILE A 75 11.45 11.73 4.42
N LYS A 76 11.88 12.53 5.40
CA LYS A 76 11.35 13.88 5.62
C LYS A 76 12.48 14.88 5.42
N ILE A 77 12.23 15.91 4.62
CA ILE A 77 13.16 17.02 4.37
C ILE A 77 12.54 18.34 4.85
N ASN A 78 13.36 19.38 5.01
CA ASN A 78 12.87 20.73 5.27
C ASN A 78 11.99 21.19 4.08
N PRO A 79 10.71 21.59 4.29
CA PRO A 79 9.84 22.05 3.20
C PRO A 79 10.42 23.20 2.38
N GLU A 80 11.26 24.05 2.97
CA GLU A 80 11.94 25.13 2.26
C GLU A 80 12.91 24.63 1.18
N LYS A 81 13.43 23.41 1.36
CA LYS A 81 14.38 22.74 0.47
C LYS A 81 13.73 21.93 -0.65
N ILE A 82 12.39 21.83 -0.68
CA ILE A 82 11.67 21.12 -1.75
C ILE A 82 12.05 21.68 -3.13
N LYS A 83 12.17 23.01 -3.25
CA LYS A 83 12.55 23.66 -4.51
C LYS A 83 13.95 23.25 -5.00
N ASP A 84 14.87 23.01 -4.08
CA ASP A 84 16.24 22.59 -4.39
C ASP A 84 16.27 21.14 -4.92
N VAL A 85 15.46 20.26 -4.32
CA VAL A 85 15.34 18.85 -4.75
C VAL A 85 14.61 18.72 -6.08
N ILE A 86 13.56 19.50 -6.32
CA ILE A 86 12.85 19.51 -7.61
C ILE A 86 13.74 20.13 -8.70
N GLY A 87 14.43 21.23 -8.38
CA GLY A 87 15.20 22.01 -9.34
C GLY A 87 14.32 22.80 -10.31
N LYS A 88 14.95 23.66 -11.13
CA LYS A 88 14.23 24.50 -12.09
C LYS A 88 13.50 23.64 -13.12
N GLY A 89 12.16 23.68 -13.10
CA GLY A 89 11.32 22.89 -14.01
C GLY A 89 11.39 21.38 -13.79
N GLY A 90 11.80 20.92 -12.60
CA GLY A 90 11.93 19.49 -12.30
C GLY A 90 13.23 18.85 -12.81
N SER A 91 14.24 19.64 -13.19
CA SER A 91 15.47 19.11 -13.78
C SER A 91 16.25 18.19 -12.84
N VAL A 92 16.36 18.55 -11.56
CA VAL A 92 17.15 17.80 -10.57
C VAL A 92 16.44 16.50 -10.21
N ILE A 93 15.14 16.56 -9.91
CA ILE A 93 14.36 15.35 -9.57
C ILE A 93 14.29 14.37 -10.75
N ARG A 94 14.15 14.85 -11.99
CA ARG A 94 14.18 13.98 -13.19
C ARG A 94 15.52 13.27 -13.33
N MET A 95 16.63 14.01 -13.21
CA MET A 95 17.98 13.45 -13.24
C MET A 95 18.17 12.40 -12.13
N LEU A 96 17.71 12.69 -10.90
CA LEU A 96 17.75 11.73 -9.79
C LEU A 96 16.96 10.46 -10.10
N THR A 97 15.73 10.57 -10.63
CA THR A 97 14.91 9.42 -10.98
C THR A 97 15.54 8.58 -12.10
N GLU A 98 16.11 9.22 -13.13
CA GLU A 98 16.76 8.56 -14.26
C GLU A 98 18.05 7.83 -13.84
N GLU A 99 18.93 8.51 -13.11
CA GLU A 99 20.23 7.93 -12.72
C GLU A 99 20.09 6.82 -11.67
N THR A 100 19.15 6.96 -10.74
CA THR A 100 18.93 5.94 -9.69
C THR A 100 17.95 4.86 -10.13
N GLY A 101 17.17 5.09 -11.20
CA GLY A 101 16.09 4.22 -11.62
C GLY A 101 15.02 4.06 -10.54
N THR A 102 14.73 5.14 -9.81
CA THR A 102 13.72 5.20 -8.74
C THR A 102 12.59 6.14 -9.13
N ILE A 103 11.42 5.97 -8.53
CA ILE A 103 10.31 6.92 -8.62
C ILE A 103 10.32 7.75 -7.35
N ILE A 104 10.46 9.07 -7.48
CA ILE A 104 10.54 10.00 -6.36
C ILE A 104 9.31 10.90 -6.40
N GLU A 105 8.52 10.89 -5.33
CA GLU A 105 7.37 11.77 -5.11
C GLU A 105 7.66 12.64 -3.90
N ILE A 106 7.38 13.94 -4.01
CA ILE A 106 7.58 14.92 -2.93
C ILE A 106 6.25 15.59 -2.65
N GLU A 107 5.84 15.55 -1.39
CA GLU A 107 4.66 16.22 -0.87
C GLU A 107 5.04 17.62 -0.35
N ASP A 108 4.07 18.54 -0.33
CA ASP A 108 4.29 19.93 0.10
C ASP A 108 4.73 20.08 1.58
N ASP A 109 4.54 19.04 2.39
CA ASP A 109 4.94 18.99 3.80
C ASP A 109 6.39 18.51 4.01
N GLY A 110 7.15 18.33 2.92
CA GLY A 110 8.52 17.83 2.93
C GLY A 110 8.63 16.31 3.02
N THR A 111 7.53 15.57 2.91
CA THR A 111 7.59 14.10 2.83
C THR A 111 8.05 13.68 1.44
N VAL A 112 9.12 12.89 1.36
CA VAL A 112 9.66 12.36 0.11
C VAL A 112 9.50 10.83 0.11
N LYS A 113 8.76 10.31 -0.87
CA LYS A 113 8.55 8.88 -1.10
C LYS A 113 9.41 8.43 -2.27
N ILE A 114 10.23 7.41 -2.05
CA ILE A 114 11.20 6.89 -3.01
C ILE A 114 10.88 5.41 -3.23
N SER A 115 10.36 5.09 -4.41
CA SER A 115 10.02 3.73 -4.80
C SER A 115 11.14 3.13 -5.64
N ALA A 116 11.64 1.96 -5.23
CA ALA A 116 12.66 1.22 -5.97
C ALA A 116 12.44 -0.29 -5.89
N THR A 117 12.74 -1.00 -6.97
CA THR A 117 12.76 -2.47 -6.99
C THR A 117 13.98 -3.06 -6.31
N ILE A 118 15.03 -2.27 -6.08
CA ILE A 118 16.29 -2.70 -5.45
C ILE A 118 16.62 -1.71 -4.34
N GLY A 119 16.86 -2.21 -3.12
CA GLY A 119 17.13 -1.37 -1.94
C GLY A 119 18.34 -0.43 -2.12
N GLU A 120 19.39 -0.86 -2.80
CA GLU A 120 20.57 -0.02 -3.08
C GLU A 120 20.25 1.19 -3.97
N LYS A 121 19.32 1.06 -4.91
CA LYS A 121 18.86 2.20 -5.73
C LYS A 121 18.15 3.25 -4.88
N ALA A 122 17.27 2.80 -3.99
CA ALA A 122 16.61 3.68 -3.04
C ALA A 122 17.62 4.37 -2.10
N LYS A 123 18.60 3.64 -1.55
CA LYS A 123 19.65 4.23 -0.70
C LYS A 123 20.45 5.30 -1.43
N ASN A 124 20.81 5.08 -2.70
CA ASN A 124 21.54 6.08 -3.48
C ASN A 124 20.67 7.34 -3.73
N ALA A 125 19.38 7.17 -4.04
CA ALA A 125 18.45 8.28 -4.16
C ALA A 125 18.29 9.07 -2.84
N ILE A 126 18.10 8.35 -1.73
CA ILE A 126 18.04 8.94 -0.37
C ILE A 126 19.28 9.76 -0.08
N ARG A 127 20.47 9.17 -0.25
CA ARG A 127 21.76 9.86 0.02
C ARG A 127 21.90 11.15 -0.78
N ARG A 128 21.52 11.15 -2.06
CA ARG A 128 21.61 12.35 -2.90
C ARG A 128 20.60 13.42 -2.49
N ILE A 129 19.40 13.02 -2.08
CA ILE A 129 18.40 13.96 -1.55
C ILE A 129 18.90 14.56 -0.23
N GLU A 130 19.49 13.75 0.64
CA GLU A 130 20.13 14.22 1.87
C GLU A 130 21.30 15.17 1.59
N GLU A 131 22.11 14.93 0.56
CA GLU A 131 23.19 15.84 0.15
C GLU A 131 22.67 17.20 -0.34
N ILE A 132 21.57 17.22 -1.09
CA ILE A 132 20.92 18.46 -1.58
C ILE A 132 20.28 19.23 -0.42
N THR A 133 19.71 18.50 0.53
CA THR A 133 18.95 19.07 1.66
C THR A 133 19.80 19.27 2.91
N ALA A 134 21.07 18.89 2.89
CA ALA A 134 22.00 19.08 3.98
C ALA A 134 22.15 20.57 4.31
N GLU A 135 21.91 20.92 5.55
CA GLU A 135 22.25 22.23 6.09
C GLU A 135 23.70 22.21 6.58
N ILE A 136 24.42 23.31 6.34
CA ILE A 136 25.77 23.48 6.89
C ILE A 136 25.61 23.76 8.38
N GLU A 137 25.75 22.72 9.19
CA GLU A 137 25.78 22.85 10.65
C GLU A 137 27.19 23.25 11.09
N VAL A 138 27.27 24.31 11.90
CA VAL A 138 28.53 24.75 12.51
C VAL A 138 29.08 23.59 13.37
N GLY A 139 30.15 22.94 12.91
CA GLY A 139 30.81 21.83 13.61
C GLY A 139 30.82 20.48 12.89
N ARG A 140 30.10 20.31 11.76
CA ARG A 140 30.25 19.11 10.92
C ARG A 140 31.51 19.21 10.04
N ILE A 141 32.35 18.17 10.07
CA ILE A 141 33.52 18.04 9.18
C ILE A 141 33.04 17.42 7.87
N TYR A 142 33.05 18.21 6.80
CA TYR A 142 32.72 17.75 5.45
C TYR A 142 34.02 17.44 4.69
N SER A 143 34.09 16.29 4.02
CA SER A 143 35.21 15.96 3.14
C SER A 143 35.01 16.63 1.78
N GLY A 144 35.83 17.64 1.47
CA GLY A 144 35.86 18.26 0.14
C GLY A 144 36.59 17.38 -0.89
N LYS A 145 36.21 17.51 -2.16
CA LYS A 145 37.01 17.03 -3.31
C LYS A 145 37.59 18.22 -4.05
#